data_AF-A0AAW5CCD8-F1
#
_entry.id   AF-A0AAW5CCD8-F1
#
_cell.length_a   1.000
_cell.length_b   1.000
_cell.length_c   1.000
_cell.angle_alpha   90.00
_cell.angle_beta   90.00
_cell.angle_gamma   90.00
#
_symmetry.space_group_name_H-M   'P 1'
#
loop_
_entity.id
_entity.type
_entity.pdbx_description
1 polymer ?
#
loop_
_entity_poly.entity_id
_entity_poly.type
_entity_poly.pdbx_seq_one_letter_code
_entity_poly.pdbx_strand_id
1 'polypeptide(L)'
;MTFTKQVSPEIWRAVAKTVGRHAPNVFFSRNFHCFGEEGQIADFGNFMFTDGTLPLPRNLKVSGEGPLFKVTWQEERMWKTVSGTDRLQIGVLYDNDSRIPRVASQVKGRRGELHGEFTLDESIGKKAHVYIFFCNETGTRFSACRYFHVKINS
;
A
#
# COMPACT_ATOMS: atom_id res chain seq x y z
N MET A 1 -19.41 -12.40 -2.64
CA MET A 1 -17.93 -12.34 -2.64
C MET A 1 -17.51 -10.91 -2.39
N THR A 2 -16.94 -10.57 -1.24
CA THR A 2 -16.78 -9.16 -0.82
C THR A 2 -15.32 -8.87 -0.49
N PHE A 3 -14.46 -8.90 -1.51
CA PHE A 3 -13.06 -8.45 -1.43
C PHE A 3 -12.94 -7.00 -0.91
N THR A 4 -13.98 -6.19 -1.12
CA THR A 4 -14.13 -4.83 -0.56
C THR A 4 -14.21 -4.78 0.97
N LYS A 5 -14.46 -5.91 1.66
CA LYS A 5 -14.35 -5.99 3.13
C LYS A 5 -12.92 -6.23 3.61
N GLN A 6 -12.03 -6.70 2.75
CA GLN A 6 -10.70 -7.15 3.16
C GLN A 6 -9.64 -6.07 2.95
N VAL A 7 -9.67 -5.31 1.84
CA VAL A 7 -8.75 -4.19 1.65
C VAL A 7 -9.25 -3.00 2.45
N SER A 8 -8.48 -2.61 3.48
CA SER A 8 -8.84 -1.63 4.52
C SER A 8 -10.02 -0.72 4.12
N PRO A 9 -11.26 -1.05 4.57
CA PRO A 9 -12.45 -0.31 4.23
C PRO A 9 -12.34 1.17 4.54
N GLU A 10 -11.52 1.53 5.53
CA GLU A 10 -11.25 2.92 5.93
C GLU A 10 -10.45 3.68 4.88
N ILE A 11 -9.43 3.05 4.28
CA ILE A 11 -8.67 3.64 3.17
C ILE A 11 -9.61 3.94 2.01
N TRP A 12 -10.38 2.95 1.55
CA TRP A 12 -11.28 3.14 0.42
C TRP A 12 -12.45 4.08 0.72
N ARG A 13 -12.92 4.16 1.97
CA ARG A 13 -13.87 5.19 2.41
C ARG A 13 -13.27 6.59 2.30
N ALA A 14 -12.04 6.79 2.78
CA ALA A 14 -11.36 8.07 2.69
C ALA A 14 -11.12 8.48 1.24
N VAL A 15 -10.63 7.56 0.40
CA VAL A 15 -10.44 7.78 -1.04
C VAL A 15 -11.77 8.16 -1.70
N ALA A 16 -12.82 7.37 -1.47
CA ALA A 16 -14.10 7.59 -2.11
C ALA A 16 -14.78 8.90 -1.68
N LYS A 17 -14.55 9.35 -0.44
CA LYS A 17 -14.96 10.67 0.04
C LYS A 17 -14.33 11.80 -0.78
N THR A 18 -13.08 11.66 -1.24
CA THR A 18 -12.41 12.70 -2.05
C THR A 18 -12.99 12.84 -3.46
N VAL A 19 -13.63 11.80 -3.98
CA VAL A 19 -14.21 11.77 -5.34
C VAL A 19 -15.75 11.71 -5.34
N GLY A 20 -16.40 11.85 -4.18
CA GLY A 20 -17.86 11.86 -4.05
C GLY A 20 -18.55 10.54 -4.47
N ARG A 21 -17.89 9.39 -4.29
CA ARG A 21 -18.42 8.07 -4.69
C ARG A 21 -18.48 7.12 -3.48
N HIS A 22 -19.12 5.96 -3.65
CA HIS A 22 -19.11 4.89 -2.66
C HIS A 22 -17.81 4.06 -2.75
N ALA A 23 -17.22 3.73 -1.60
CA ALA A 23 -15.96 3.00 -1.50
C ALA A 23 -15.88 1.71 -2.35
N PRO A 24 -16.89 0.82 -2.32
CA PRO A 24 -16.89 -0.36 -3.19
C PRO A 24 -16.80 -0.02 -4.67
N ASN A 25 -17.54 1.00 -5.12
CA ASN A 25 -17.58 1.38 -6.54
C ASN A 25 -16.23 1.93 -7.02
N VAL A 26 -15.54 2.69 -6.17
CA VAL A 26 -14.19 3.19 -6.48
C VAL A 26 -13.22 2.02 -6.53
N PHE A 27 -13.20 1.17 -5.50
CA PHE A 27 -12.36 -0.02 -5.45
C PHE A 27 -12.52 -0.91 -6.69
N PHE A 28 -13.77 -1.27 -7.01
CA PHE A 28 -14.06 -2.11 -8.18
C PHE A 28 -13.64 -1.42 -9.48
N SER A 29 -13.91 -0.11 -9.64
CA SER A 29 -13.49 0.60 -10.86
C SER A 29 -11.97 0.63 -11.07
N ARG A 30 -11.18 0.48 -10.00
CA ARG A 30 -9.72 0.41 -10.08
C ARG A 30 -9.21 -1.01 -10.26
N ASN A 31 -9.82 -1.98 -9.59
CA ASN A 31 -9.21 -3.30 -9.42
C ASN A 31 -9.92 -4.44 -10.15
N PHE A 32 -11.09 -4.23 -10.78
CA PHE A 32 -11.88 -5.33 -11.36
C PHE A 32 -11.07 -6.20 -12.34
N HIS A 33 -10.18 -5.59 -13.12
CA HIS A 33 -9.35 -6.25 -14.11
C HIS A 33 -8.20 -7.07 -13.50
N CYS A 34 -7.91 -6.88 -12.21
CA CYS A 34 -6.85 -7.61 -11.51
C CYS A 34 -7.33 -8.93 -10.93
N PHE A 35 -8.65 -9.22 -10.98
CA PHE A 35 -9.23 -10.43 -10.42
C PHE A 35 -9.40 -11.52 -11.49
N GLY A 36 -9.10 -12.76 -11.13
CA GLY A 36 -9.36 -13.95 -11.93
C GLY A 36 -10.81 -14.43 -11.84
N GLU A 37 -11.11 -15.52 -12.54
CA GLU A 37 -12.47 -16.07 -12.69
C GLU A 37 -13.12 -16.47 -11.36
N GLU A 38 -12.33 -16.91 -10.37
CA GLU A 38 -12.81 -17.28 -9.04
C GLU A 38 -12.77 -16.11 -8.04
N GLY A 39 -12.49 -14.89 -8.52
CA GLY A 39 -12.44 -13.67 -7.70
C GLY A 39 -11.17 -13.48 -6.87
N GLN A 40 -10.13 -14.29 -7.09
CA GLN A 40 -8.78 -14.14 -6.54
C GLN A 40 -8.00 -13.03 -7.27
N ILE A 41 -7.03 -12.41 -6.60
CA ILE A 41 -6.11 -11.47 -7.28
C ILE A 41 -5.20 -12.28 -8.20
N ALA A 42 -5.28 -12.02 -9.50
CA ALA A 42 -4.47 -12.63 -10.54
C ALA A 42 -3.34 -11.68 -11.01
N ASP A 43 -3.54 -10.37 -10.92
CA ASP A 43 -2.55 -9.36 -11.29
C ASP A 43 -2.15 -8.49 -10.10
N PHE A 44 -1.17 -8.96 -9.33
CA PHE A 44 -0.66 -8.25 -8.16
C PHE A 44 0.05 -6.93 -8.51
N GLY A 45 0.63 -6.84 -9.71
CA GLY A 45 1.42 -5.69 -10.14
C GLY A 45 0.57 -4.47 -10.46
N ASN A 46 -0.60 -4.71 -11.08
CA ASN A 46 -1.57 -3.66 -11.39
C ASN A 46 -2.63 -3.46 -10.29
N PHE A 47 -2.70 -4.37 -9.32
CA PHE A 47 -3.60 -4.22 -8.18
C PHE A 47 -3.31 -2.95 -7.38
N MET A 48 -4.33 -2.12 -7.19
CA MET A 48 -4.26 -0.91 -6.39
C MET A 48 -4.72 -1.23 -4.97
N PHE A 49 -3.79 -1.21 -4.01
CA PHE A 49 -4.12 -1.33 -2.58
C PHE A 49 -4.77 -0.05 -2.03
N THR A 50 -4.30 1.10 -2.52
CA THR A 50 -4.83 2.42 -2.24
C THR A 50 -4.80 3.26 -3.51
N ASP A 51 -5.66 4.28 -3.57
CA ASP A 51 -5.65 5.33 -4.57
C ASP A 51 -5.70 6.68 -3.82
N GLY A 52 -5.55 7.80 -4.51
CA GLY A 52 -5.78 9.10 -3.89
C GLY A 52 -4.96 10.24 -4.47
N THR A 53 -5.07 11.39 -3.82
CA THR A 53 -4.57 12.68 -4.32
C THR A 53 -3.21 13.06 -3.76
N LEU A 54 -2.68 12.34 -2.77
CA LEU A 54 -1.31 12.61 -2.34
C LEU A 54 -0.34 12.12 -3.42
N PRO A 55 0.56 12.99 -3.90
CA PRO A 55 1.61 12.56 -4.81
C PRO A 55 2.49 11.47 -4.20
N LEU A 56 2.77 10.40 -4.93
CA LEU A 56 3.68 9.34 -4.48
C LEU A 56 5.15 9.73 -4.74
N PRO A 57 6.09 9.51 -3.79
CA PRO A 57 7.49 9.82 -4.03
C PRO A 57 8.09 9.06 -5.22
N ARG A 58 9.00 9.72 -5.94
CA ARG A 58 9.81 9.12 -7.00
C ARG A 58 10.91 8.23 -6.43
N ASN A 59 11.39 7.33 -7.29
CA ASN A 59 12.52 6.44 -7.02
C ASN A 59 12.37 5.65 -5.72
N LEU A 60 11.14 5.21 -5.43
CA LEU A 60 10.86 4.27 -4.35
C LEU A 60 11.65 2.99 -4.56
N LYS A 61 12.38 2.58 -3.53
CA LYS A 61 13.14 1.33 -3.50
C LYS A 61 12.84 0.60 -2.20
N VAL A 62 12.74 -0.71 -2.30
CA VAL A 62 12.66 -1.61 -1.15
C VAL A 62 13.92 -2.46 -1.16
N SER A 63 14.58 -2.55 -0.01
CA SER A 63 15.81 -3.32 0.18
C SER A 63 15.77 -4.05 1.51
N GLY A 64 16.32 -5.25 1.54
CA GLY A 64 16.38 -6.10 2.71
C GLY A 64 16.11 -7.56 2.35
N GLU A 65 16.69 -8.45 3.13
CA GLU A 65 16.38 -9.89 3.16
C GLU A 65 16.15 -10.23 4.63
N GLY A 66 15.01 -10.82 4.97
CA GLY A 66 14.58 -10.98 6.37
C GLY A 66 13.19 -10.36 6.62
N PRO A 67 12.71 -10.40 7.88
CA PRO A 67 11.44 -9.78 8.25
C PRO A 67 11.50 -8.25 8.24
N LEU A 68 12.68 -7.63 8.35
CA LEU A 68 12.85 -6.17 8.37
C LEU A 68 13.28 -5.63 6.99
N PHE A 69 12.48 -4.73 6.44
CA PHE A 69 12.76 -4.09 5.16
C PHE A 69 12.94 -2.59 5.32
N LYS A 70 13.88 -2.04 4.55
CA LYS A 70 14.07 -0.61 4.39
C LYS A 70 13.43 -0.14 3.11
N VAL A 71 12.72 0.98 3.20
CA VAL A 71 12.17 1.73 2.07
C VAL A 71 12.93 3.04 1.96
N THR A 72 13.36 3.40 0.76
CA THR A 72 13.94 4.73 0.48
C THR A 72 13.23 5.39 -0.67
N TRP A 73 13.24 6.72 -0.69
CA TRP A 73 12.67 7.51 -1.78
C TRP A 73 13.47 8.79 -1.98
N GLN A 74 13.24 9.43 -3.13
CA GLN A 74 13.87 10.70 -3.43
C GLN A 74 13.16 11.87 -2.74
N GLU A 75 13.95 12.85 -2.32
CA GLU A 75 13.46 14.12 -1.78
C GLU A 75 12.72 14.96 -2.83
N GLU A 76 11.53 15.43 -2.46
CA GLU A 76 10.63 16.18 -3.35
C GLU A 76 10.26 17.54 -2.76
N ARG A 77 11.27 18.30 -2.29
CA ARG A 77 11.15 19.63 -1.65
C ARG A 77 10.31 20.69 -2.39
N MET A 78 9.87 20.43 -3.63
CA MET A 78 9.15 21.39 -4.47
C MET A 78 7.63 21.19 -4.57
N TRP A 79 7.04 20.19 -3.90
CA TRP A 79 5.61 19.93 -4.00
C TRP A 79 4.81 20.69 -2.92
N LYS A 80 4.07 21.73 -3.31
CA LYS A 80 3.27 22.56 -2.38
C LYS A 80 2.16 21.79 -1.64
N THR A 81 1.81 20.58 -2.10
CA THR A 81 0.69 19.77 -1.61
C THR A 81 1.09 18.58 -0.74
N VAL A 82 2.40 18.39 -0.48
CA VAL A 82 2.92 17.32 0.38
C VAL A 82 3.49 17.88 1.67
N SER A 83 3.34 17.12 2.75
CA SER A 83 3.95 17.44 4.03
C SER A 83 5.14 16.52 4.28
N GLY A 84 6.23 17.04 4.84
CA GLY A 84 7.30 16.21 5.37
C GLY A 84 6.82 15.25 6.47
N THR A 85 5.67 15.51 7.09
CA THR A 85 5.06 14.68 8.13
C THR A 85 4.16 13.56 7.61
N ASP A 86 3.94 13.46 6.29
CA ASP A 86 3.16 12.36 5.70
C ASP A 86 3.80 11.01 6.10
N ARG A 87 2.99 10.08 6.60
CA ARG A 87 3.44 8.78 7.12
C ARG A 87 3.55 7.74 6.01
N LEU A 88 4.63 6.98 6.03
CA LEU A 88 4.76 5.74 5.26
C LEU A 88 3.71 4.72 5.74
N GLN A 89 3.11 4.00 4.79
CA GLN A 89 2.18 2.89 5.04
C GLN A 89 2.45 1.76 4.04
N ILE A 90 2.24 0.51 4.49
CA ILE A 90 2.51 -0.68 3.69
C ILE A 90 1.29 -1.59 3.67
N GLY A 91 0.74 -1.82 2.49
CA GLY A 91 -0.23 -2.88 2.23
C GLY A 91 0.50 -4.19 1.97
N VAL A 92 -0.01 -5.30 2.48
CA VAL A 92 0.66 -6.61 2.42
C VAL A 92 -0.33 -7.68 2.00
N LEU A 93 0.09 -8.52 1.05
CA LEU A 93 -0.52 -9.78 0.67
C LEU A 93 0.56 -10.86 0.68
N TYR A 94 0.45 -11.86 1.56
CA TYR A 94 1.40 -12.98 1.59
C TYR A 94 1.05 -13.99 0.50
N ASP A 95 2.04 -14.60 -0.16
CA ASP A 95 1.80 -15.58 -1.25
C ASP A 95 0.89 -16.73 -0.79
N ASN A 96 1.11 -17.24 0.43
CA ASN A 96 0.35 -18.35 1.01
C ASN A 96 -1.10 -17.98 1.36
N ASP A 97 -1.39 -16.68 1.49
CA ASP A 97 -2.70 -16.18 1.90
C ASP A 97 -3.01 -14.82 1.23
N SER A 98 -2.93 -14.82 -0.09
CA SER A 98 -3.11 -13.66 -0.95
C SER A 98 -4.56 -13.17 -1.03
N ARG A 99 -5.48 -13.87 -0.34
CA ARG A 99 -6.89 -13.48 -0.19
C ARG A 99 -7.13 -12.57 1.00
N ILE A 100 -6.15 -12.43 1.91
CA ILE A 100 -6.29 -11.61 3.11
C ILE A 100 -5.29 -10.43 3.03
N PRO A 101 -5.69 -9.32 2.37
CA PRO A 101 -4.96 -8.05 2.46
C PRO A 101 -4.87 -7.56 3.90
N ARG A 102 -3.67 -7.11 4.25
CA ARG A 102 -3.30 -6.60 5.57
C ARG A 102 -2.62 -5.25 5.40
N VAL A 103 -2.69 -4.41 6.43
CA VAL A 103 -1.77 -3.26 6.55
C VAL A 103 -0.71 -3.68 7.56
N ALA A 104 0.57 -3.48 7.23
CA ALA A 104 1.65 -3.82 8.14
C ALA A 104 1.51 -3.03 9.44
N SER A 105 1.62 -3.71 10.58
CA SER A 105 1.43 -3.10 11.91
C SER A 105 2.65 -2.29 12.37
N GLN A 106 3.85 -2.71 11.95
CA GLN A 106 5.10 -2.06 12.30
C GLN A 106 5.66 -1.34 11.09
N VAL A 107 5.25 -0.08 10.91
CA VAL A 107 5.77 0.80 9.86
C VAL A 107 6.29 2.08 10.51
N LYS A 108 7.54 2.42 10.20
CA LYS A 108 8.21 3.66 10.62
C LYS A 108 8.62 4.44 9.38
N GLY A 109 8.63 5.76 9.48
CA GLY A 109 9.06 6.62 8.39
C GLY A 109 8.07 7.74 8.11
N ARG A 110 8.59 8.96 8.05
CA ARG A 110 7.88 10.15 7.56
C ARG A 110 8.50 10.59 6.25
N ARG A 111 7.69 11.16 5.35
CA ARG A 111 8.13 11.57 4.01
C ARG A 111 9.40 12.41 4.02
N GLY A 112 9.54 13.34 4.96
CA GLY A 112 10.71 14.21 5.10
C GLY A 112 12.00 13.50 5.54
N GLU A 113 11.89 12.28 6.10
CA GLU A 113 13.05 11.48 6.52
C GLU A 113 13.73 10.77 5.34
N LEU A 114 13.06 10.70 4.17
CA LEU A 114 13.56 10.08 2.93
C LEU A 114 13.79 8.56 3.00
N HIS A 115 13.50 7.97 4.15
CA HIS A 115 13.53 6.55 4.38
C HIS A 115 12.52 6.14 5.45
N GLY A 116 12.19 4.87 5.45
CA GLY A 116 11.35 4.24 6.45
C GLY A 116 11.62 2.75 6.51
N GLU A 117 10.99 2.09 7.45
CA GLU A 117 11.19 0.68 7.72
C GLU A 117 9.85 0.02 7.97
N PHE A 118 9.73 -1.23 7.56
CA PHE A 118 8.58 -2.06 7.93
C PHE A 118 9.00 -3.48 8.22
N THR A 119 8.23 -4.14 9.08
CA THR A 119 8.44 -5.54 9.42
C THR A 119 7.30 -6.40 8.87
N LEU A 120 7.65 -7.50 8.23
CA LEU A 120 6.73 -8.56 7.81
C LEU A 120 6.75 -9.71 8.80
N ASP A 121 5.61 -10.37 8.92
CA ASP A 121 5.40 -11.51 9.80
C ASP A 121 5.75 -12.81 9.07
N GLU A 122 6.92 -13.34 9.40
CA GLU A 122 7.44 -14.57 8.82
C GLU A 122 6.62 -15.83 9.18
N SER A 123 5.78 -15.75 10.23
CA SER A 123 4.89 -16.86 10.59
C SER A 123 3.73 -17.03 9.60
N ILE A 124 3.39 -15.99 8.84
CA ILE A 124 2.30 -16.00 7.86
C ILE A 124 2.80 -16.49 6.49
N GLY A 125 4.00 -16.09 6.09
CA GLY A 125 4.55 -16.46 4.79
C GLY A 125 6.02 -16.13 4.62
N LYS A 126 6.64 -16.76 3.62
CA LYS A 126 8.04 -16.53 3.26
C LYS A 126 8.24 -15.47 2.17
N LYS A 127 7.16 -15.07 1.51
CA LYS A 127 7.14 -14.07 0.44
C LYS A 127 5.87 -13.23 0.57
N ALA A 128 5.95 -11.98 0.13
CA ALA A 128 4.82 -11.09 0.16
C ALA A 128 4.86 -10.07 -0.98
N HIS A 129 3.69 -9.79 -1.51
CA HIS A 129 3.37 -8.63 -2.32
C HIS A 129 3.16 -7.43 -1.39
N VAL A 130 4.00 -6.41 -1.53
CA VAL A 130 3.95 -5.19 -0.71
C VAL A 130 3.58 -3.99 -1.57
N TYR A 131 2.74 -3.12 -1.00
CA TYR A 131 2.22 -1.93 -1.63
C TYR A 131 2.63 -0.73 -0.80
N ILE A 132 3.59 0.04 -1.30
CA ILE A 132 4.14 1.20 -0.60
C ILE A 132 3.29 2.42 -0.93
N PHE A 133 2.79 3.12 0.09
CA PHE A 133 2.02 4.35 -0.08
C PHE A 133 2.21 5.30 1.10
N PHE A 134 1.67 6.51 0.96
CA PHE A 134 1.74 7.54 1.98
C PHE A 134 0.35 7.97 2.40
N CYS A 135 0.22 8.29 3.68
CA CYS A 135 -0.97 8.85 4.29
C CYS A 135 -0.61 10.18 4.94
N ASN A 136 -1.47 11.19 4.86
CA ASN A 136 -1.23 12.41 5.59
C ASN A 136 -1.32 12.19 7.11
N GLU A 137 -0.83 13.17 7.87
CA GLU A 137 -0.77 13.09 9.33
C GLU A 137 -2.14 12.84 9.98
N THR A 138 -3.24 13.29 9.37
CA THR A 138 -4.59 13.09 9.91
C THR A 138 -5.28 11.78 9.49
N GLY A 139 -4.67 10.95 8.64
CA GLY A 139 -5.30 9.68 8.23
C GLY A 139 -6.39 9.82 7.16
N THR A 140 -6.51 10.99 6.52
CA THR A 140 -7.67 11.35 5.69
C THR A 140 -7.38 11.41 4.19
N ARG A 141 -6.11 11.57 3.82
CA ARG A 141 -5.66 11.59 2.43
C ARG A 141 -4.57 10.55 2.23
N PHE A 142 -4.61 9.91 1.08
CA PHE A 142 -3.71 8.82 0.71
C PHE A 142 -3.11 9.09 -0.66
N SER A 143 -1.96 8.49 -0.92
CA SER A 143 -1.40 8.38 -2.27
C SER A 143 -1.91 7.13 -2.97
N ALA A 144 -1.72 7.06 -4.28
CA ALA A 144 -1.64 5.77 -4.96
C ALA A 144 -0.50 4.92 -4.38
N CYS A 145 -0.50 3.60 -4.63
CA CYS A 145 0.57 2.71 -4.17
C CYS A 145 1.59 2.35 -5.27
N ARG A 146 2.77 1.92 -4.84
CA ARG A 146 3.75 1.21 -5.70
C ARG A 146 3.92 -0.22 -5.21
N TYR A 147 3.83 -1.16 -6.15
CA TYR A 147 4.00 -2.58 -5.92
C TYR A 147 5.48 -3.00 -5.90
N PHE A 148 5.82 -3.89 -4.96
CA PHE A 148 7.06 -4.68 -4.94
C PHE A 148 6.75 -6.11 -4.48
N HIS A 149 7.56 -7.07 -4.91
CA HIS A 149 7.52 -8.45 -4.42
C HIS A 149 8.80 -8.72 -3.64
N VAL A 150 8.66 -9.13 -2.37
CA VAL A 150 9.80 -9.32 -1.46
C VAL A 150 9.84 -10.72 -0.88
N LYS A 151 11.05 -11.19 -0.56
CA LYS A 151 11.29 -12.46 0.13
C LYS A 151 11.62 -12.17 1.59
N ILE A 152 10.86 -12.78 2.49
CA ILE A 152 11.00 -12.62 3.95
C ILE A 152 12.10 -13.54 4.46
N ASN A 153 12.13 -14.80 4.01
CA ASN A 153 13.18 -15.76 4.36
C ASN A 153 13.65 -16.49 3.10
N SER A 154 14.97 -16.71 3.01
CA SER A 154 15.62 -17.51 1.96
C SER A 154 15.46 -19.01 2.20
#